data_AF-A0AA43HW34-F1
#
_entry.id   AF-A0AA43HW34-F1
#
_cell.length_a   1.000
_cell.length_b   1.000
_cell.length_c   1.000
_cell.angle_alpha   90.00
_cell.angle_beta   90.00
_cell.angle_gamma   90.00
#
_symmetry.space_group_name_H-M   'P 1'
#
loop_
_entity.id
_entity.type
_entity.pdbx_description
1 polymer ?
#
loop_
_entity_poly.entity_id
_entity_poly.type
_entity_poly.pdbx_seq_one_letter_code
_entity_poly.pdbx_strand_id
1 'polypeptide(L)'
;MKKYIFIYMLLSLIVYGCSDKNNVTEEKEQCFTISSKDIADNSTLNGGQYRILDEHGNIVQTHTLDNGTVKVYDLPEGTYSIEEITAPDGYIADQKKKTVTLTGSGCKSTVFRYIDEDDRQIPSSFNLNFYGTDTEQLMGEYNAIRIGEYYWTDRSFSHEVPWGGDFENSHPITQQLLDRYVERVRINPNQFQLANLSDFEKYYGRYYGYPSILYMNQHGQMRDQEGNTLDGWRLPYQRDYRQLFAMCPFNTTSDPYHINLNERDVRFALGAKEGDNPMAYNIQDPDNSTYKTYWFDPTHTTNMYGFGLMPGGARLNGDWFWCNGLGPDDGCYYDGKKGDIYHLFYTAPLAVVDPKDELAIGTVTIHDFVDTYEHVLYHMLNVRWCRKLTDAELGYKLYINPDQTDIKKVDWDAPAPVGYTELQNGYTRGFYVQYILNNPNPTLTVSDIVYYARKVEDRYVKNNRDNKNIVL
;
A
#
# COMPACT_ATOMS: atom_id res chain seq x y z
N MET A 1 -100.47 -24.60 31.70
CA MET A 1 -100.89 -23.89 30.47
C MET A 1 -99.90 -22.77 30.18
N LYS A 2 -99.10 -22.89 29.09
CA LYS A 2 -98.23 -21.87 28.41
C LYS A 2 -97.12 -21.19 29.25
N LYS A 3 -95.90 -20.91 28.78
CA LYS A 3 -95.06 -21.25 27.60
C LYS A 3 -93.62 -20.79 27.95
N TYR A 4 -92.63 -21.45 27.35
CA TYR A 4 -91.17 -21.26 27.40
C TYR A 4 -90.65 -19.81 27.23
N ILE A 5 -89.43 -19.53 27.74
CA ILE A 5 -88.19 -19.33 26.92
C ILE A 5 -86.94 -19.44 27.81
N PHE A 6 -86.00 -20.24 27.33
CA PHE A 6 -84.65 -20.50 27.84
C PHE A 6 -83.67 -19.40 27.41
N ILE A 7 -82.78 -18.98 28.31
CA ILE A 7 -81.44 -18.51 27.96
C ILE A 7 -80.47 -19.18 28.93
N TYR A 8 -79.66 -20.11 28.41
CA TYR A 8 -78.53 -20.70 29.12
C TYR A 8 -77.38 -19.70 29.12
N MET A 9 -76.92 -19.27 30.29
CA MET A 9 -75.64 -18.59 30.47
C MET A 9 -74.67 -19.61 31.06
N LEU A 10 -73.79 -20.18 30.22
CA LEU A 10 -72.73 -21.08 30.67
C LEU A 10 -71.64 -20.26 31.37
N LEU A 11 -71.42 -20.57 32.65
CA LEU A 11 -70.24 -20.16 33.41
C LEU A 11 -69.03 -20.94 32.88
N SER A 12 -68.07 -20.26 32.27
CA SER A 12 -66.72 -20.81 32.03
C SER A 12 -65.74 -20.09 32.95
N LEU A 13 -65.14 -20.85 33.89
CA LEU A 13 -63.98 -20.41 34.66
C LEU A 13 -62.86 -20.01 33.70
N ILE A 14 -62.37 -18.79 33.82
CA ILE A 14 -61.06 -18.40 33.28
C ILE A 14 -60.12 -18.25 34.46
N VAL A 15 -59.20 -19.20 34.57
CA VAL A 15 -58.00 -19.09 35.40
C VAL A 15 -57.16 -17.99 34.79
N TYR A 16 -57.04 -16.84 35.46
CA TYR A 16 -56.03 -15.84 35.13
C TYR A 16 -54.66 -16.41 35.52
N GLY A 17 -54.01 -17.09 34.59
CA GLY A 17 -52.57 -17.27 34.63
C GLY A 17 -51.92 -15.89 34.46
N CYS A 18 -51.06 -15.50 35.40
CA CYS A 18 -50.18 -14.37 35.23
C CYS A 18 -49.36 -14.58 33.96
N SER A 19 -49.59 -13.75 32.95
CA SER A 19 -48.61 -13.55 31.89
C SER A 19 -47.56 -12.61 32.45
N ASP A 20 -46.47 -13.18 32.95
CA ASP A 20 -45.22 -12.43 33.03
C ASP A 20 -44.89 -12.04 31.59
N LYS A 21 -45.01 -10.74 31.32
CA LYS A 21 -44.43 -10.14 30.13
C LYS A 21 -42.94 -10.29 30.29
N ASN A 22 -42.37 -11.31 29.64
CA ASN A 22 -40.96 -11.33 29.31
C ASN A 22 -40.69 -10.11 28.41
N ASN A 23 -40.39 -8.96 29.03
CA ASN A 23 -39.50 -7.99 28.45
C ASN A 23 -38.14 -8.68 28.37
N VAL A 24 -37.93 -9.47 27.31
CA VAL A 24 -36.58 -9.64 26.79
C VAL A 24 -36.25 -8.27 26.20
N THR A 25 -35.71 -7.38 27.01
CA THR A 25 -34.76 -6.40 26.47
C THR A 25 -33.72 -7.24 25.77
N GLU A 26 -33.67 -7.19 24.43
CA GLU A 26 -32.46 -7.56 23.71
C GLU A 26 -31.36 -6.70 24.32
N GLU A 27 -30.60 -7.28 25.26
CA GLU A 27 -29.33 -6.70 25.65
C GLU A 27 -28.55 -6.57 24.35
N LYS A 28 -28.20 -5.33 24.04
CA LYS A 28 -27.25 -5.01 22.99
C LYS A 28 -25.91 -5.62 23.43
N GLU A 29 -25.75 -6.92 23.24
CA GLU A 29 -24.53 -7.64 23.63
C GLU A 29 -23.40 -7.12 22.76
N GLN A 30 -22.53 -6.33 23.39
CA GLN A 30 -21.25 -5.98 22.82
C GLN A 30 -20.39 -7.23 22.85
N CYS A 31 -19.83 -7.58 21.70
CA CYS A 31 -19.04 -8.78 21.58
C CYS A 31 -17.82 -8.56 20.70
N PHE A 32 -16.89 -9.48 20.79
CA PHE A 32 -15.67 -9.44 20.01
C PHE A 32 -15.28 -10.84 19.53
N THR A 33 -15.02 -11.01 18.25
CA THR A 33 -14.57 -12.28 17.68
C THR A 33 -13.08 -12.23 17.39
N ILE A 34 -12.33 -13.19 17.92
CA ILE A 34 -10.94 -13.45 17.52
C ILE A 34 -10.97 -14.64 16.58
N SER A 35 -10.22 -14.58 15.48
CA SER A 35 -10.03 -15.71 14.59
C SER A 35 -8.59 -15.79 14.09
N SER A 36 -8.18 -16.98 13.65
CA SER A 36 -6.84 -17.30 13.16
C SER A 36 -6.95 -17.83 11.74
N LYS A 37 -6.16 -17.26 10.82
CA LYS A 37 -6.19 -17.64 9.40
C LYS A 37 -4.80 -17.79 8.80
N ASP A 38 -4.68 -18.73 7.88
CA ASP A 38 -3.52 -18.86 7.00
C ASP A 38 -3.49 -17.71 5.98
N ILE A 39 -2.31 -17.09 5.80
CA ILE A 39 -2.09 -16.05 4.80
C ILE A 39 -2.18 -16.61 3.37
N ALA A 40 -1.82 -17.88 3.14
CA ALA A 40 -1.74 -18.48 1.82
C ALA A 40 -3.13 -18.65 1.17
N ASP A 41 -4.07 -19.23 1.90
CA ASP A 41 -5.38 -19.64 1.36
C ASP A 41 -6.59 -19.14 2.17
N ASN A 42 -6.35 -18.36 3.23
CA ASN A 42 -7.39 -17.82 4.12
C ASN A 42 -8.17 -18.89 4.90
N SER A 43 -7.66 -20.12 4.98
CA SER A 43 -8.23 -21.19 5.79
C SER A 43 -8.12 -20.89 7.28
N THR A 44 -9.07 -21.39 8.06
CA THR A 44 -9.13 -21.17 9.51
C THR A 44 -8.24 -22.15 10.25
N LEU A 45 -7.42 -21.66 11.20
CA LEU A 45 -6.42 -22.47 11.90
C LEU A 45 -6.83 -22.78 13.34
N ASN A 46 -7.01 -24.05 13.68
CA ASN A 46 -7.40 -24.42 15.04
C ASN A 46 -6.24 -24.29 16.05
N GLY A 47 -6.55 -23.97 17.31
CA GLY A 47 -5.56 -23.81 18.37
C GLY A 47 -5.03 -22.38 18.49
N GLY A 48 -3.86 -22.24 19.12
CA GLY A 48 -3.33 -20.94 19.53
C GLY A 48 -4.02 -20.39 20.78
N GLN A 49 -3.23 -19.73 21.65
CA GLN A 49 -3.71 -19.15 22.90
C GLN A 49 -3.49 -17.64 22.89
N TYR A 50 -4.51 -16.89 23.31
CA TYR A 50 -4.52 -15.43 23.26
C TYR A 50 -4.96 -14.85 24.59
N ARG A 51 -4.30 -13.80 25.03
CA ARG A 51 -4.72 -12.98 26.17
C ARG A 51 -5.28 -11.65 25.70
N ILE A 52 -6.30 -11.17 26.41
CA ILE A 52 -6.87 -9.84 26.22
C ILE A 52 -6.40 -8.98 27.38
N LEU A 53 -5.84 -7.83 27.03
CA LEU A 53 -5.31 -6.83 27.95
C LEU A 53 -6.17 -5.57 27.90
N ASP A 54 -6.43 -4.95 29.05
CA ASP A 54 -7.03 -3.62 29.14
C ASP A 54 -6.03 -2.51 28.75
N GLU A 55 -6.47 -1.25 28.76
CA GLU A 55 -5.63 -0.08 28.45
C GLU A 55 -4.44 0.12 29.40
N HIS A 56 -4.48 -0.49 30.59
CA HIS A 56 -3.42 -0.47 31.59
C HIS A 56 -2.47 -1.67 31.48
N GLY A 57 -2.72 -2.58 30.53
CA GLY A 57 -1.93 -3.79 30.32
C GLY A 57 -2.25 -4.94 31.28
N ASN A 58 -3.36 -4.90 32.02
CA ASN A 58 -3.80 -6.01 32.86
C ASN A 58 -4.51 -7.07 32.02
N ILE A 59 -4.28 -8.35 32.32
CA ILE A 59 -4.99 -9.46 31.69
C ILE A 59 -6.43 -9.49 32.20
N VAL A 60 -7.39 -9.30 31.28
CA VAL A 60 -8.82 -9.39 31.59
C VAL A 60 -9.39 -10.78 31.25
N GLN A 61 -8.96 -11.38 30.15
CA GLN A 61 -9.40 -12.71 29.72
C GLN A 61 -8.28 -13.46 28.97
N THR A 62 -8.39 -14.79 28.87
CA THR A 62 -7.50 -15.64 28.06
C THR A 62 -8.34 -16.72 27.38
N HIS A 63 -8.11 -16.92 26.08
CA HIS A 63 -8.88 -17.83 25.24
C HIS A 63 -7.96 -18.71 24.40
N THR A 64 -8.43 -19.92 24.10
CA THR A 64 -7.85 -20.80 23.08
C THR A 64 -8.88 -20.91 21.96
N LEU A 65 -8.45 -20.81 20.71
CA LEU A 65 -9.40 -20.87 19.59
C LEU A 65 -9.81 -22.31 19.34
N ASP A 66 -11.11 -22.52 19.19
CA ASP A 66 -11.69 -23.78 18.73
C ASP A 66 -12.30 -23.56 17.35
N ASN A 67 -11.97 -24.43 16.40
CA ASN A 67 -12.21 -24.23 14.98
C ASN A 67 -11.71 -22.86 14.49
N GLY A 68 -10.56 -22.42 15.05
CA GLY A 68 -9.85 -21.17 14.76
C GLY A 68 -10.66 -19.89 14.94
N THR A 69 -11.67 -19.92 15.80
CA THR A 69 -12.40 -18.71 16.21
C THR A 69 -12.85 -18.80 17.66
N VAL A 70 -13.02 -17.65 18.31
CA VAL A 70 -13.68 -17.53 19.60
C VAL A 70 -14.45 -16.22 19.65
N LYS A 71 -15.65 -16.28 20.22
CA LYS A 71 -16.47 -15.11 20.47
C LYS A 71 -16.38 -14.75 21.96
N VAL A 72 -16.02 -13.51 22.22
CA VAL A 72 -15.75 -12.94 23.52
C VAL A 72 -16.89 -12.00 23.89
N TYR A 73 -17.32 -12.08 25.13
CA TYR A 73 -18.42 -11.31 25.72
C TYR A 73 -17.95 -10.63 27.02
N ASP A 74 -18.82 -9.81 27.59
CA ASP A 74 -18.66 -9.18 28.91
C ASP A 74 -17.43 -8.27 29.04
N LEU A 75 -17.04 -7.62 27.94
CA LEU A 75 -16.03 -6.56 27.94
C LEU A 75 -16.74 -5.20 27.89
N PRO A 76 -16.52 -4.30 28.86
CA PRO A 76 -16.99 -2.93 28.79
C PRO A 76 -16.47 -2.20 27.55
N GLU A 77 -17.12 -1.10 27.16
CA GLU A 77 -16.58 -0.17 26.16
C GLU A 77 -15.17 0.27 26.56
N GLY A 78 -14.26 0.28 25.59
CA GLY A 78 -12.86 0.56 25.85
C GLY A 78 -11.95 0.08 24.73
N THR A 79 -10.65 0.36 24.89
CA THR A 79 -9.62 -0.14 23.98
C THR A 79 -8.88 -1.29 24.65
N TYR A 80 -8.80 -2.41 23.93
CA TYR A 80 -8.16 -3.63 24.38
C TYR A 80 -7.03 -4.00 23.44
N SER A 81 -6.03 -4.68 23.99
CA SER A 81 -5.02 -5.34 23.18
C SER A 81 -5.12 -6.85 23.29
N ILE A 82 -5.12 -7.53 22.16
CA ILE A 82 -5.07 -8.98 22.09
C ILE A 82 -3.65 -9.39 21.75
N GLU A 83 -3.07 -10.26 22.58
CA GLU A 83 -1.73 -10.78 22.39
C GLU A 83 -1.76 -12.30 22.28
N GLU A 84 -1.07 -12.82 21.26
CA GLU A 84 -0.75 -14.23 21.13
C GLU A 84 0.23 -14.64 22.23
N ILE A 85 -0.11 -15.71 22.95
CA ILE A 85 0.77 -16.42 23.87
C ILE A 85 1.48 -17.55 23.12
N THR A 86 0.71 -18.36 22.39
CA THR A 86 1.23 -19.46 21.55
C THR A 86 0.49 -19.48 20.22
N ALA A 87 1.21 -19.72 19.13
CA ALA A 87 0.63 -19.89 17.80
C ALA A 87 -0.08 -21.24 17.67
N PRO A 88 -0.93 -21.43 16.63
CA PRO A 88 -1.33 -22.75 16.16
C PRO A 88 -0.11 -23.62 15.81
N ASP A 89 -0.23 -24.94 15.98
CA ASP A 89 0.86 -25.89 15.71
C ASP A 89 1.29 -25.85 14.24
N GLY A 90 2.59 -25.69 13.98
CA GLY A 90 3.16 -25.61 12.63
C GLY A 90 3.10 -24.21 12.00
N TYR A 91 2.69 -23.18 12.74
CA TYR A 91 2.49 -21.84 12.22
C TYR A 91 3.22 -20.76 13.00
N ILE A 92 3.60 -19.69 12.30
CA ILE A 92 4.19 -18.49 12.87
C ILE A 92 3.27 -17.30 12.59
N ALA A 93 2.93 -16.54 13.63
CA ALA A 93 2.14 -15.33 13.47
C ALA A 93 2.91 -14.24 12.72
N ASP A 94 2.24 -13.61 11.76
CA ASP A 94 2.71 -12.36 11.15
C ASP A 94 2.72 -11.22 12.19
N GLN A 95 1.69 -11.15 13.03
CA GLN A 95 1.55 -10.17 14.10
C GLN A 95 1.06 -10.84 15.38
N LYS A 96 1.84 -10.69 16.45
CA LYS A 96 1.52 -11.28 17.75
C LYS A 96 0.64 -10.41 18.64
N LYS A 97 0.37 -9.17 18.25
CA LYS A 97 -0.40 -8.22 19.03
C LYS A 97 -1.29 -7.38 18.12
N LYS A 98 -2.56 -7.23 18.50
CA LYS A 98 -3.53 -6.36 17.83
C LYS A 98 -4.28 -5.50 18.84
N THR A 99 -4.82 -4.38 18.38
CA THR A 99 -5.65 -3.48 19.20
C THR A 99 -7.07 -3.46 18.65
N VAL A 100 -8.05 -3.50 19.54
CA VAL A 100 -9.48 -3.35 19.20
C VAL A 100 -10.12 -2.31 20.11
N THR A 101 -10.95 -1.44 19.55
CA THR A 101 -11.75 -0.50 20.32
C THR A 101 -13.22 -0.92 20.22
N LEU A 102 -13.83 -1.14 21.37
CA LEU A 102 -15.24 -1.49 21.51
C LEU A 102 -16.04 -0.22 21.83
N THR A 103 -16.91 0.20 20.91
CA THR A 103 -17.82 1.34 21.06
C THR A 103 -19.23 0.96 20.64
N GLY A 104 -20.23 1.38 21.42
CA GLY A 104 -21.64 1.14 21.15
C GLY A 104 -22.03 -0.33 21.13
N SER A 105 -23.14 -0.62 20.46
CA SER A 105 -23.71 -1.97 20.36
C SER A 105 -23.26 -2.67 19.08
N GLY A 106 -22.78 -3.91 19.20
CA GLY A 106 -22.42 -4.75 18.06
C GLY A 106 -21.23 -5.65 18.35
N CYS A 107 -20.94 -6.52 17.38
CA CYS A 107 -19.80 -7.41 17.43
C CYS A 107 -18.66 -6.87 16.55
N LYS A 108 -17.48 -6.70 17.13
CA LYS A 108 -16.25 -6.42 16.38
C LYS A 108 -15.51 -7.73 16.08
N SER A 109 -14.65 -7.74 15.07
CA SER A 109 -13.80 -8.90 14.76
C SER A 109 -12.33 -8.50 14.63
N THR A 110 -11.44 -9.43 14.95
CA THR A 110 -10.04 -9.38 14.55
C THR A 110 -9.61 -10.74 14.00
N VAL A 111 -8.69 -10.70 13.04
CA VAL A 111 -8.06 -11.89 12.47
C VAL A 111 -6.56 -11.82 12.74
N PHE A 112 -6.02 -12.83 13.43
CA PHE A 112 -4.60 -13.12 13.46
C PHE A 112 -4.23 -13.92 12.21
N ARG A 113 -3.12 -13.54 11.59
CA ARG A 113 -2.64 -14.12 10.34
C ARG A 113 -1.37 -14.91 10.57
N TYR A 114 -1.30 -16.06 9.93
CA TYR A 114 -0.28 -17.06 10.14
C TYR A 114 0.35 -17.52 8.84
N ILE A 115 1.59 -17.97 8.96
CA ILE A 115 2.39 -18.50 7.87
C ILE A 115 2.77 -19.91 8.26
N ASP A 116 2.51 -20.87 7.38
CA ASP A 116 3.00 -22.24 7.52
C ASP A 116 4.53 -22.23 7.64
N GLU A 117 5.06 -22.83 8.71
CA GLU A 117 6.48 -22.76 9.04
C GLU A 117 7.38 -23.44 8.00
N ASP A 118 6.84 -24.45 7.29
CA ASP A 118 7.55 -25.28 6.32
C ASP A 118 7.43 -24.76 4.89
N ASP A 119 6.26 -24.26 4.47
CA ASP A 119 5.98 -23.86 3.07
C ASP A 119 6.13 -22.35 2.85
N ARG A 120 5.88 -21.52 3.88
CA ARG A 120 5.95 -20.04 3.84
C ARG A 120 5.35 -19.39 2.59
N GLN A 121 4.28 -19.98 2.04
CA GLN A 121 3.61 -19.43 0.88
C GLN A 121 2.82 -18.18 1.27
N ILE A 122 3.08 -17.09 0.56
CA ILE A 122 2.32 -15.85 0.70
C ILE A 122 1.74 -15.43 -0.65
N PRO A 123 0.52 -14.86 -0.70
CA PRO A 123 -0.16 -14.51 -1.94
C PRO A 123 0.66 -13.56 -2.82
N SER A 124 0.67 -13.77 -4.14
CA SER A 124 1.22 -12.78 -5.07
C SER A 124 0.41 -11.49 -5.11
N SER A 125 -0.88 -11.57 -4.79
CA SER A 125 -1.78 -10.43 -4.71
C SER A 125 -3.03 -10.75 -3.92
N PHE A 126 -3.71 -9.73 -3.39
CA PHE A 126 -5.01 -9.89 -2.72
C PHE A 126 -5.78 -8.56 -2.66
N ASN A 127 -7.10 -8.64 -2.53
CA ASN A 127 -7.95 -7.45 -2.52
C ASN A 127 -7.90 -6.73 -1.16
N LEU A 128 -8.00 -5.41 -1.24
CA LEU A 128 -7.97 -4.47 -0.11
C LEU A 128 -9.09 -3.47 -0.21
N ASN A 129 -9.58 -3.06 0.94
CA ASN A 129 -10.50 -1.96 1.09
C ASN A 129 -9.85 -0.86 1.94
N PHE A 130 -9.90 0.38 1.46
CA PHE A 130 -9.43 1.54 2.19
C PHE A 130 -10.61 2.22 2.88
N TYR A 131 -10.49 2.45 4.19
CA TYR A 131 -11.52 3.05 5.04
C TYR A 131 -10.99 4.27 5.79
N GLY A 132 -11.86 5.25 5.99
CA GLY A 132 -11.64 6.31 6.97
C GLY A 132 -11.99 5.82 8.38
N THR A 133 -11.07 5.94 9.35
CA THR A 133 -11.24 5.43 10.72
C THR A 133 -12.38 6.11 11.45
N ASP A 134 -12.53 7.41 11.26
CA ASP A 134 -13.46 8.22 12.03
C ASP A 134 -14.90 8.07 11.51
N THR A 135 -15.03 7.75 10.22
CA THR A 135 -16.32 7.65 9.53
C THR A 135 -16.75 6.22 9.26
N GLU A 136 -15.84 5.24 9.39
CA GLU A 136 -16.02 3.84 8.97
C GLU A 136 -16.49 3.73 7.50
N GLN A 137 -16.23 4.77 6.70
CA GLN A 137 -16.69 4.87 5.32
C GLN A 137 -15.70 4.14 4.40
N LEU A 138 -16.22 3.29 3.51
CA LEU A 138 -15.43 2.72 2.41
C LEU A 138 -15.08 3.85 1.44
N MET A 139 -13.78 4.08 1.28
CA MET A 139 -13.24 5.15 0.45
C MET A 139 -12.74 4.64 -0.91
N GLY A 140 -12.26 3.39 -0.98
CA GLY A 140 -11.91 2.76 -2.25
C GLY A 140 -11.48 1.31 -2.11
N GLU A 141 -11.51 0.60 -3.23
CA GLU A 141 -11.09 -0.79 -3.35
C GLU A 141 -9.83 -0.89 -4.21
N TYR A 142 -8.87 -1.69 -3.76
CA TYR A 142 -7.54 -1.81 -4.36
C TYR A 142 -7.11 -3.28 -4.43
N ASN A 143 -6.13 -3.56 -5.28
CA ASN A 143 -5.41 -4.81 -5.23
C ASN A 143 -4.01 -4.57 -4.64
N ALA A 144 -3.64 -5.36 -3.63
CA ALA A 144 -2.27 -5.45 -3.15
C ALA A 144 -1.49 -6.33 -4.13
N ILE A 145 -0.38 -5.86 -4.67
CA ILE A 145 0.52 -6.66 -5.51
C ILE A 145 1.84 -6.82 -4.77
N ARG A 146 2.27 -8.07 -4.60
CA ARG A 146 3.55 -8.40 -3.96
C ARG A 146 4.68 -8.13 -4.94
N ILE A 147 5.58 -7.24 -4.58
CA ILE A 147 6.79 -6.93 -5.32
C ILE A 147 7.95 -6.94 -4.33
N GLY A 148 8.71 -8.05 -4.37
CA GLY A 148 9.85 -8.26 -3.50
C GLY A 148 9.43 -8.37 -2.04
N GLU A 149 10.01 -7.51 -1.20
CA GLU A 149 9.76 -7.51 0.25
C GLU A 149 8.54 -6.65 0.64
N TYR A 150 7.69 -6.27 -0.30
CA TYR A 150 6.57 -5.36 -0.09
C TYR A 150 5.31 -5.81 -0.82
N TYR A 151 4.16 -5.49 -0.24
CA TYR A 151 2.92 -5.31 -0.99
C TYR A 151 2.73 -3.83 -1.30
N TRP A 152 2.24 -3.54 -2.50
CA TRP A 152 1.88 -2.20 -2.94
C TRP A 152 0.46 -2.17 -3.47
N THR A 153 -0.25 -1.05 -3.32
CA THR A 153 -1.50 -0.88 -4.07
C THR A 153 -1.20 -0.78 -5.56
N ASP A 154 -2.03 -1.40 -6.40
CA ASP A 154 -1.86 -1.49 -7.86
C ASP A 154 -2.10 -0.17 -8.60
N ARG A 155 -2.74 0.79 -7.95
CA ARG A 155 -3.10 2.11 -8.49
C ARG A 155 -2.99 3.21 -7.46
N SER A 156 -3.04 4.45 -7.94
CA SER A 156 -3.11 5.65 -7.11
C SER A 156 -4.52 5.79 -6.49
N PHE A 157 -4.62 6.49 -5.37
CA PHE A 157 -5.92 6.78 -4.78
C PHE A 157 -6.69 7.78 -5.65
N SER A 158 -7.98 7.53 -5.86
CA SER A 158 -8.82 8.30 -6.80
C SER A 158 -10.13 8.83 -6.17
N HIS A 159 -10.19 8.88 -4.85
CA HIS A 159 -11.39 9.22 -4.08
C HIS A 159 -11.18 10.47 -3.23
N GLU A 160 -12.29 11.06 -2.79
CA GLU A 160 -12.30 12.28 -1.97
C GLU A 160 -11.95 11.99 -0.52
N VAL A 161 -11.28 12.94 0.11
CA VAL A 161 -10.85 12.84 1.50
C VAL A 161 -11.31 14.10 2.25
N PRO A 162 -12.14 13.96 3.30
CA PRO A 162 -12.60 15.11 4.06
C PRO A 162 -11.55 15.60 5.08
N TRP A 163 -11.27 16.91 5.10
CA TRP A 163 -10.49 17.55 6.18
C TRP A 163 -10.83 19.05 6.28
N GLY A 164 -11.44 19.49 7.39
CA GLY A 164 -11.80 20.90 7.60
C GLY A 164 -12.87 21.43 6.64
N GLY A 165 -12.74 22.69 6.21
CA GLY A 165 -13.70 23.39 5.32
C GLY A 165 -13.18 23.70 3.90
N ASP A 166 -11.99 23.22 3.54
CA ASP A 166 -11.35 23.50 2.26
C ASP A 166 -10.75 22.20 1.72
N PHE A 167 -11.19 21.77 0.53
CA PHE A 167 -10.83 20.47 -0.04
C PHE A 167 -9.78 20.66 -1.13
N GLU A 168 -8.52 20.36 -0.83
CA GLU A 168 -7.43 20.49 -1.80
C GLU A 168 -7.52 19.45 -2.94
N ASN A 169 -8.13 18.28 -2.69
CA ASN A 169 -8.27 17.18 -3.66
C ASN A 169 -9.67 17.07 -4.32
N SER A 170 -10.54 18.09 -4.17
CA SER A 170 -11.89 18.13 -4.75
C SER A 170 -11.95 18.68 -6.19
N HIS A 171 -10.80 18.90 -6.83
CA HIS A 171 -10.73 19.42 -8.19
C HIS A 171 -10.46 18.27 -9.16
N PRO A 172 -11.49 17.50 -9.57
CA PRO A 172 -11.29 16.39 -10.49
C PRO A 172 -10.79 16.90 -11.84
N ILE A 173 -10.14 16.02 -12.58
CA ILE A 173 -9.77 16.34 -13.96
C ILE A 173 -11.04 16.49 -14.82
N THR A 174 -11.08 17.52 -15.66
CA THR A 174 -12.13 17.67 -16.67
C THR A 174 -11.56 17.41 -18.06
N GLN A 175 -12.42 17.00 -19.00
CA GLN A 175 -11.99 16.81 -20.39
C GLN A 175 -11.40 18.10 -20.97
N GLN A 176 -12.02 19.25 -20.68
CA GLN A 176 -11.52 20.55 -21.12
C GLN A 176 -10.12 20.87 -20.57
N LEU A 177 -9.86 20.58 -19.29
CA LEU A 177 -8.54 20.79 -18.68
C LEU A 177 -7.49 19.89 -19.35
N LEU A 178 -7.85 18.63 -19.60
CA LEU A 178 -7.00 17.66 -20.27
C LEU A 178 -6.68 18.08 -21.72
N ASP A 179 -7.71 18.40 -22.51
CA ASP A 179 -7.57 18.82 -23.91
C ASP A 179 -6.67 20.06 -24.02
N ARG A 180 -6.89 21.04 -23.14
CA ARG A 180 -6.06 22.26 -23.06
C ARG A 180 -4.59 21.93 -22.74
N TYR A 181 -4.32 20.95 -21.88
CA TYR A 181 -2.96 20.55 -21.57
C TYR A 181 -2.28 19.87 -22.76
N VAL A 182 -2.99 18.94 -23.41
CA VAL A 182 -2.52 18.17 -24.59
C VAL A 182 -2.20 19.09 -25.75
N GLU A 183 -3.07 20.06 -26.03
CA GLU A 183 -2.85 21.11 -27.02
C GLU A 183 -1.52 21.85 -26.76
N ARG A 184 -1.27 22.21 -25.49
CA ARG A 184 -0.10 23.00 -25.07
C ARG A 184 1.21 22.22 -25.09
N VAL A 185 1.19 20.92 -24.78
CA VAL A 185 2.36 20.05 -24.88
C VAL A 185 2.57 19.48 -26.29
N ARG A 186 1.79 19.93 -27.28
CA ARG A 186 1.91 19.54 -28.70
C ARG A 186 1.84 18.03 -28.93
N ILE A 187 1.18 17.30 -28.01
CA ILE A 187 0.82 15.90 -28.26
C ILE A 187 -0.40 15.94 -29.17
N ASN A 188 -0.40 15.14 -30.24
CA ASN A 188 -1.56 15.06 -31.13
C ASN A 188 -2.79 14.64 -30.28
N PRO A 189 -3.88 15.43 -30.25
CA PRO A 189 -5.05 15.08 -29.45
C PRO A 189 -5.62 13.70 -29.77
N ASN A 190 -5.51 13.23 -31.01
CA ASN A 190 -5.98 11.88 -31.38
C ASN A 190 -5.09 10.75 -30.82
N GLN A 191 -3.89 11.07 -30.35
CA GLN A 191 -2.95 10.14 -29.72
C GLN A 191 -3.09 10.08 -28.20
N PHE A 192 -3.67 11.11 -27.59
CA PHE A 192 -3.82 11.22 -26.13
C PHE A 192 -5.29 11.40 -25.69
N GLN A 193 -6.25 11.28 -26.60
CA GLN A 193 -7.66 11.36 -26.28
C GLN A 193 -8.06 10.21 -25.36
N LEU A 194 -8.27 10.55 -24.10
CA LEU A 194 -8.76 9.62 -23.11
C LEU A 194 -10.27 9.68 -23.10
N ALA A 195 -10.89 8.61 -23.60
CA ALA A 195 -12.34 8.51 -23.64
C ALA A 195 -12.99 8.39 -22.25
N ASN A 196 -12.20 8.07 -21.21
CA ASN A 196 -12.70 7.84 -19.84
C ASN A 196 -11.89 8.59 -18.78
N LEU A 197 -12.43 9.71 -18.28
CA LEU A 197 -11.83 10.49 -17.18
C LEU A 197 -11.75 9.69 -15.88
N SER A 198 -12.64 8.71 -15.66
CA SER A 198 -12.57 7.87 -14.46
C SER A 198 -11.33 7.00 -14.46
N ASP A 199 -10.89 6.50 -15.61
CA ASP A 199 -9.64 5.75 -15.72
C ASP A 199 -8.44 6.69 -15.51
N PHE A 200 -8.51 7.94 -15.99
CA PHE A 200 -7.51 8.96 -15.66
C PHE A 200 -7.37 9.09 -14.15
N GLU A 201 -8.44 9.37 -13.41
CA GLU A 201 -8.34 9.55 -11.97
C GLU A 201 -7.93 8.27 -11.24
N LYS A 202 -8.37 7.10 -11.73
CA LYS A 202 -8.02 5.80 -11.15
C LYS A 202 -6.52 5.51 -11.23
N TYR A 203 -5.90 5.71 -12.39
CA TYR A 203 -4.49 5.35 -12.58
C TYR A 203 -3.53 6.50 -12.27
N TYR A 204 -3.93 7.74 -12.57
CA TYR A 204 -3.14 8.93 -12.29
C TYR A 204 -3.30 9.40 -10.84
N GLY A 205 -4.44 9.09 -10.23
CA GLY A 205 -4.82 9.52 -8.89
C GLY A 205 -5.52 10.88 -8.90
N ARG A 206 -6.22 11.16 -7.79
CA ARG A 206 -6.48 12.54 -7.38
C ARG A 206 -5.21 13.11 -6.77
N TYR A 207 -5.11 14.43 -6.80
CA TYR A 207 -3.98 15.13 -6.23
C TYR A 207 -4.28 15.43 -4.77
N TYR A 208 -3.43 14.90 -3.89
CA TYR A 208 -3.59 15.10 -2.47
C TYR A 208 -2.64 16.18 -2.00
N GLY A 209 -3.21 17.19 -1.35
CA GLY A 209 -2.46 18.20 -0.64
C GLY A 209 -2.04 17.72 0.74
N TYR A 210 -1.24 18.55 1.42
CA TYR A 210 -0.72 18.24 2.75
C TYR A 210 -1.82 17.86 3.76
N PRO A 211 -2.94 18.60 3.87
CA PRO A 211 -4.00 18.26 4.84
C PRO A 211 -4.69 16.92 4.55
N SER A 212 -4.95 16.60 3.27
CA SER A 212 -5.57 15.32 2.91
C SER A 212 -4.65 14.13 3.17
N ILE A 213 -3.34 14.30 2.92
CA ILE A 213 -2.35 13.27 3.23
C ILE A 213 -2.21 13.09 4.74
N LEU A 214 -2.18 14.19 5.50
CA LEU A 214 -2.18 14.16 6.96
C LEU A 214 -3.38 13.39 7.49
N TYR A 215 -4.58 13.67 6.96
CA TYR A 215 -5.78 12.93 7.32
C TYR A 215 -5.64 11.44 7.01
N MET A 216 -5.24 11.06 5.79
CA MET A 216 -5.11 9.66 5.42
C MET A 216 -4.06 8.92 6.26
N ASN A 217 -2.97 9.58 6.63
CA ASN A 217 -1.95 8.98 7.51
C ASN A 217 -2.49 8.78 8.94
N GLN A 218 -3.27 9.72 9.45
CA GLN A 218 -3.83 9.65 10.82
C GLN A 218 -5.07 8.77 10.92
N HIS A 219 -5.89 8.76 9.87
CA HIS A 219 -7.25 8.24 9.86
C HIS A 219 -7.52 7.26 8.72
N GLY A 220 -6.52 6.81 7.99
CA GLY A 220 -6.68 5.80 6.94
C GLY A 220 -6.38 4.39 7.45
N GLN A 221 -7.22 3.43 7.12
CA GLN A 221 -7.00 2.01 7.41
C GLN A 221 -7.21 1.14 6.18
N MET A 222 -6.27 0.22 5.94
CA MET A 222 -6.46 -0.87 4.99
C MET A 222 -7.12 -2.05 5.70
N ARG A 223 -8.13 -2.63 5.05
CA ARG A 223 -8.88 -3.79 5.51
C ARG A 223 -8.91 -4.86 4.45
N ASP A 224 -8.99 -6.11 4.88
CA ASP A 224 -9.31 -7.22 3.98
C ASP A 224 -10.80 -7.20 3.56
N GLN A 225 -11.20 -8.18 2.75
CA GLN A 225 -12.59 -8.34 2.29
C GLN A 225 -13.58 -8.71 3.41
N GLU A 226 -13.10 -9.13 4.58
CA GLU A 226 -13.90 -9.47 5.76
C GLU A 226 -14.03 -8.29 6.73
N GLY A 227 -13.39 -7.15 6.41
CA GLY A 227 -13.41 -5.94 7.22
C GLY A 227 -12.38 -5.90 8.35
N ASN A 228 -11.42 -6.83 8.40
CA ASN A 228 -10.38 -6.80 9.43
C ASN A 228 -9.24 -5.87 9.03
N THR A 229 -8.80 -5.05 9.99
CA THR A 229 -7.66 -4.14 9.80
C THR A 229 -6.36 -4.88 9.54
N LEU A 230 -5.60 -4.36 8.57
CA LEU A 230 -4.28 -4.83 8.18
C LEU A 230 -3.23 -3.80 8.59
N ASP A 231 -2.37 -4.15 9.54
CA ASP A 231 -1.35 -3.20 9.99
C ASP A 231 -0.17 -3.12 9.00
N GLY A 232 0.60 -2.03 9.12
CA GLY A 232 1.82 -1.80 8.35
C GLY A 232 1.60 -1.16 6.97
N TRP A 233 0.36 -1.04 6.51
CA TRP A 233 0.03 -0.23 5.34
C TRP A 233 0.16 1.26 5.64
N ARG A 234 0.90 1.96 4.78
CA ARG A 234 1.17 3.41 4.93
C ARG A 234 1.62 4.02 3.61
N LEU A 235 1.73 5.35 3.58
CA LEU A 235 2.57 6.02 2.59
C LEU A 235 4.02 5.47 2.66
N PRO A 236 4.68 5.26 1.51
CA PRO A 236 6.05 4.75 1.46
C PRO A 236 7.06 5.75 2.04
N TYR A 237 8.16 5.24 2.60
CA TYR A 237 9.37 6.01 2.87
C TYR A 237 10.24 5.99 1.61
N GLN A 238 11.23 6.88 1.56
CA GLN A 238 12.22 6.91 0.47
C GLN A 238 12.87 5.53 0.27
N ARG A 239 13.23 4.85 1.36
CA ARG A 239 13.85 3.52 1.32
C ARG A 239 12.99 2.44 0.65
N ASP A 240 11.66 2.58 0.68
CA ASP A 240 10.76 1.61 0.08
C ASP A 240 10.81 1.71 -1.45
N TYR A 241 10.77 2.94 -2.01
CA TYR A 241 10.97 3.15 -3.45
C TYR A 241 12.39 2.78 -3.90
N ARG A 242 13.39 3.04 -3.07
CA ARG A 242 14.77 2.61 -3.36
C ARG A 242 14.87 1.08 -3.47
N GLN A 243 14.25 0.35 -2.55
CA GLN A 243 14.15 -1.11 -2.62
C GLN A 243 13.44 -1.54 -3.91
N LEU A 244 12.33 -0.89 -4.25
CA LEU A 244 11.55 -1.19 -5.45
C LEU A 244 12.37 -0.97 -6.74
N PHE A 245 13.12 0.14 -6.82
CA PHE A 245 13.99 0.41 -7.97
C PHE A 245 15.15 -0.57 -8.07
N ALA A 246 15.75 -0.95 -6.94
CA ALA A 246 16.77 -2.00 -6.90
C ALA A 246 16.27 -3.34 -7.46
N MET A 247 14.96 -3.55 -7.50
CA MET A 247 14.38 -4.74 -8.11
C MET A 247 14.39 -4.75 -9.64
N CYS A 248 14.62 -3.62 -10.28
CA CYS A 248 14.59 -3.55 -11.73
C CYS A 248 15.81 -4.30 -12.31
N PRO A 249 15.63 -5.10 -13.38
CA PRO A 249 16.70 -5.86 -13.95
C PRO A 249 17.76 -4.91 -14.52
N PHE A 250 19.02 -5.28 -14.38
CA PHE A 250 20.13 -4.58 -15.01
C PHE A 250 20.39 -5.31 -16.31
N ASN A 251 20.57 -4.55 -17.39
CA ASN A 251 20.80 -5.09 -18.73
C ASN A 251 19.58 -5.89 -19.26
N THR A 252 18.86 -5.28 -20.20
CA THR A 252 17.80 -5.96 -20.94
C THR A 252 18.40 -6.62 -22.18
N THR A 253 17.70 -7.60 -22.78
CA THR A 253 18.12 -8.16 -24.08
C THR A 253 18.28 -7.10 -25.18
N SER A 254 17.68 -5.92 -24.98
CA SER A 254 17.75 -4.74 -25.85
C SER A 254 18.98 -3.86 -25.63
N ASP A 255 19.79 -4.08 -24.57
CA ASP A 255 20.97 -3.26 -24.24
C ASP A 255 22.06 -4.04 -23.47
N PRO A 256 22.82 -4.92 -24.15
CA PRO A 256 23.78 -5.83 -23.54
C PRO A 256 24.99 -5.15 -22.87
N TYR A 257 25.19 -3.85 -23.09
CA TYR A 257 26.31 -3.08 -22.54
C TYR A 257 25.88 -2.14 -21.40
N HIS A 258 24.62 -2.23 -20.97
CA HIS A 258 24.07 -1.43 -19.90
C HIS A 258 24.58 -1.89 -18.54
N ILE A 259 25.47 -1.10 -17.93
CA ILE A 259 26.23 -1.49 -16.71
C ILE A 259 25.73 -0.87 -15.40
N ASN A 260 24.78 0.06 -15.45
CA ASN A 260 24.24 0.74 -14.27
C ASN A 260 22.71 0.73 -14.33
N LEU A 261 22.02 0.50 -13.21
CA LEU A 261 20.58 0.73 -13.18
C LEU A 261 20.29 2.21 -13.36
N ASN A 262 19.48 2.52 -14.36
CA ASN A 262 19.01 3.87 -14.59
C ASN A 262 17.49 3.91 -14.72
N GLU A 263 16.98 5.10 -15.01
CA GLU A 263 15.55 5.30 -15.09
C GLU A 263 14.86 4.45 -16.18
N ARG A 264 15.56 4.13 -17.28
CA ARG A 264 15.01 3.28 -18.34
C ARG A 264 14.63 1.90 -17.82
N ASP A 265 15.47 1.28 -17.00
CA ASP A 265 15.18 -0.03 -16.40
C ASP A 265 13.99 0.05 -15.44
N VAL A 266 13.91 1.13 -14.67
CA VAL A 266 12.79 1.40 -13.75
C VAL A 266 11.48 1.50 -14.53
N ARG A 267 11.45 2.26 -15.62
CA ARG A 267 10.28 2.37 -16.49
C ARG A 267 9.89 1.02 -17.10
N PHE A 268 10.87 0.28 -17.61
CA PHE A 268 10.64 -1.01 -18.25
C PHE A 268 10.14 -2.07 -17.27
N ALA A 269 10.65 -2.10 -16.04
CA ALA A 269 10.28 -3.13 -15.08
C ALA A 269 8.98 -2.83 -14.35
N LEU A 270 8.71 -1.55 -14.06
CA LEU A 270 7.61 -1.11 -13.20
C LEU A 270 6.44 -0.45 -13.97
N GLY A 271 6.68 0.14 -15.14
CA GLY A 271 5.65 0.77 -15.98
C GLY A 271 4.60 -0.22 -16.47
N ALA A 272 3.39 0.19 -16.87
CA ALA A 272 2.29 -0.71 -17.24
C ALA A 272 2.58 -1.66 -18.44
N LYS A 273 1.73 -2.66 -18.72
CA LYS A 273 1.74 -3.36 -20.04
C LYS A 273 0.71 -2.75 -20.97
N GLU A 274 0.81 -3.08 -22.26
CA GLU A 274 -0.29 -2.90 -23.20
C GLU A 274 -1.57 -3.52 -22.63
N GLY A 275 -2.65 -2.72 -22.54
CA GLY A 275 -3.95 -3.14 -22.02
C GLY A 275 -4.11 -3.09 -20.50
N ASP A 276 -3.03 -3.11 -19.70
CA ASP A 276 -3.11 -3.06 -18.23
C ASP A 276 -3.47 -1.65 -17.72
N ASN A 277 -3.02 -0.62 -18.43
CA ASN A 277 -3.34 0.77 -18.15
C ASN A 277 -3.68 1.51 -19.45
N PRO A 278 -4.95 1.91 -19.67
CA PRO A 278 -5.38 2.61 -20.88
C PRO A 278 -4.78 4.02 -21.01
N MET A 279 -4.19 4.54 -19.94
CA MET A 279 -3.56 5.86 -19.92
C MET A 279 -2.18 5.89 -20.54
N ALA A 280 -1.52 4.74 -20.61
CA ALA A 280 -0.11 4.69 -20.90
C ALA A 280 0.13 4.72 -22.41
N TYR A 281 1.05 5.58 -22.84
CA TYR A 281 1.27 5.85 -24.26
C TYR A 281 2.76 5.96 -24.58
N ASN A 282 3.13 5.49 -25.77
CA ASN A 282 4.45 5.56 -26.35
C ASN A 282 4.48 6.61 -27.46
N ILE A 283 5.28 7.66 -27.28
CA ILE A 283 5.53 8.63 -28.35
C ILE A 283 6.86 8.27 -28.99
N GLN A 284 6.78 7.38 -29.98
CA GLN A 284 7.95 6.78 -30.61
C GLN A 284 8.87 7.82 -31.29
N ASP A 285 8.38 9.01 -31.67
CA ASP A 285 9.19 10.22 -31.95
C ASP A 285 8.34 11.49 -32.18
N PRO A 286 8.68 12.70 -31.67
CA PRO A 286 8.02 13.93 -32.13
C PRO A 286 8.91 15.00 -32.80
N ASP A 287 10.22 14.77 -33.04
CA ASP A 287 11.24 15.66 -33.70
C ASP A 287 12.52 15.90 -32.85
N ASN A 288 13.17 14.86 -32.31
CA ASN A 288 14.52 14.96 -31.68
C ASN A 288 14.65 15.90 -30.45
N SER A 289 13.65 15.92 -29.55
CA SER A 289 13.75 16.60 -28.25
C SER A 289 14.61 15.80 -27.25
N THR A 290 15.44 16.50 -26.47
CA THR A 290 16.28 15.94 -25.38
C THR A 290 15.52 15.70 -24.07
N TYR A 291 14.26 16.13 -23.97
CA TYR A 291 13.42 15.92 -22.79
C TYR A 291 12.23 15.05 -23.19
N LYS A 292 12.18 13.81 -22.71
CA LYS A 292 11.08 12.86 -22.99
C LYS A 292 10.88 11.97 -21.78
N THR A 293 9.66 11.85 -21.28
CA THR A 293 9.26 10.58 -20.65
C THR A 293 7.84 10.13 -21.03
N TYR A 294 7.83 8.96 -21.65
CA TYR A 294 6.73 8.22 -22.28
C TYR A 294 6.89 6.79 -21.80
N TRP A 295 5.79 6.09 -21.53
CA TRP A 295 5.83 4.96 -20.60
C TRP A 295 6.35 3.66 -21.21
N PHE A 296 6.65 3.59 -22.51
CA PHE A 296 7.03 2.34 -23.18
C PHE A 296 8.13 2.45 -24.23
N ASP A 297 8.86 1.34 -24.36
CA ASP A 297 9.62 0.97 -25.55
C ASP A 297 8.67 0.70 -26.73
N PRO A 298 9.04 0.99 -28.00
CA PRO A 298 8.42 0.48 -29.23
C PRO A 298 7.71 -0.87 -29.17
N THR A 299 8.20 -1.82 -28.37
CA THR A 299 7.62 -3.17 -28.29
C THR A 299 6.45 -3.31 -27.31
N HIS A 300 6.19 -2.35 -26.41
CA HIS A 300 5.01 -2.27 -25.51
C HIS A 300 4.73 -3.49 -24.59
N THR A 301 5.67 -4.43 -24.47
CA THR A 301 5.36 -5.78 -23.98
C THR A 301 5.76 -6.09 -22.53
N THR A 302 6.40 -5.17 -21.82
CA THR A 302 7.14 -5.55 -20.61
C THR A 302 6.86 -4.64 -19.42
N ASN A 303 6.14 -5.23 -18.45
CA ASN A 303 6.13 -4.94 -17.02
C ASN A 303 6.34 -6.30 -16.35
N MET A 304 7.48 -6.53 -15.70
CA MET A 304 7.74 -7.85 -15.12
C MET A 304 7.08 -8.05 -13.75
N TYR A 305 6.71 -6.96 -13.07
CA TYR A 305 6.23 -6.98 -11.68
C TYR A 305 4.74 -6.71 -11.53
N GLY A 306 4.04 -6.37 -12.62
CA GLY A 306 2.62 -6.01 -12.60
C GLY A 306 2.31 -4.74 -11.81
N PHE A 307 3.31 -3.90 -11.51
CA PHE A 307 3.10 -2.72 -10.66
C PHE A 307 2.20 -1.66 -11.31
N GLY A 308 2.12 -1.67 -12.65
CA GLY A 308 1.33 -0.72 -13.42
C GLY A 308 1.71 0.73 -13.15
N LEU A 309 2.99 1.01 -12.86
CA LEU A 309 3.44 2.32 -12.41
C LEU A 309 3.15 3.36 -13.48
N MET A 310 2.16 4.19 -13.18
CA MET A 310 1.99 5.48 -13.81
C MET A 310 2.24 6.51 -12.72
N PRO A 311 3.30 7.30 -12.83
CA PRO A 311 3.40 8.45 -11.99
C PRO A 311 2.31 9.40 -12.40
N GLY A 312 1.74 10.01 -11.38
CA GLY A 312 1.01 11.21 -11.64
C GLY A 312 1.96 12.39 -11.86
N GLY A 313 1.36 13.55 -11.97
CA GLY A 313 2.00 14.76 -12.45
C GLY A 313 2.13 15.75 -11.32
N ALA A 314 2.14 17.03 -11.65
CA ALA A 314 2.05 18.10 -10.69
C ALA A 314 0.90 19.04 -11.06
N ARG A 315 0.12 19.44 -10.05
CA ARG A 315 -1.00 20.40 -10.17
C ARG A 315 -0.74 21.66 -9.37
N LEU A 316 -1.33 22.74 -9.85
CA LEU A 316 -1.24 24.03 -9.18
C LEU A 316 -2.03 24.02 -7.87
N ASN A 317 -1.38 24.42 -6.77
CA ASN A 317 -2.02 24.60 -5.47
C ASN A 317 -2.72 25.97 -5.33
N GLY A 318 -2.66 26.80 -6.37
CA GLY A 318 -3.29 28.12 -6.43
C GLY A 318 -3.24 28.66 -7.84
N ASP A 319 -3.88 29.80 -8.08
CA ASP A 319 -3.76 30.51 -9.35
C ASP A 319 -2.33 30.99 -9.55
N TRP A 320 -1.65 30.51 -10.59
CA TRP A 320 -0.25 30.82 -10.86
C TRP A 320 0.11 30.58 -12.32
N PHE A 321 1.30 31.06 -12.73
CA PHE A 321 1.86 30.63 -14.01
C PHE A 321 2.38 29.20 -13.90
N TRP A 322 2.42 28.48 -15.01
CA TRP A 322 2.84 27.09 -15.05
C TRP A 322 3.74 26.81 -16.24
N CYS A 323 4.75 25.97 -16.06
CA CYS A 323 5.73 25.70 -17.10
C CYS A 323 5.80 24.21 -17.42
N ASN A 324 5.77 23.87 -18.71
CA ASN A 324 5.91 22.52 -19.24
C ASN A 324 7.07 22.37 -20.23
N GLY A 325 7.85 23.43 -20.46
CA GLY A 325 9.00 23.40 -21.37
C GLY A 325 8.68 23.33 -22.87
N LEU A 326 7.39 23.36 -23.28
CA LEU A 326 6.96 23.14 -24.68
C LEU A 326 6.13 24.29 -25.31
N GLY A 327 5.75 25.27 -24.52
CA GLY A 327 5.03 26.49 -24.95
C GLY A 327 5.89 27.68 -25.37
N PRO A 328 5.27 28.83 -25.73
CA PRO A 328 5.98 30.11 -25.87
C PRO A 328 6.60 30.54 -24.52
N ASP A 329 7.71 31.27 -24.54
CA ASP A 329 8.48 31.70 -23.34
C ASP A 329 9.06 30.55 -22.50
N ASP A 330 9.97 29.75 -23.07
CA ASP A 330 10.57 28.56 -22.45
C ASP A 330 9.54 27.54 -21.91
N GLY A 331 8.32 27.60 -22.44
CA GLY A 331 7.20 26.74 -22.11
C GLY A 331 6.41 27.11 -20.88
N CYS A 332 6.33 28.39 -20.52
CA CYS A 332 5.52 28.90 -19.42
C CYS A 332 4.20 29.57 -19.88
N TYR A 333 3.13 29.40 -19.10
CA TYR A 333 1.78 29.92 -19.35
C TYR A 333 1.27 30.67 -18.11
N TYR A 334 0.67 31.85 -18.29
CA TYR A 334 0.27 32.74 -17.18
C TYR A 334 -1.19 32.62 -16.73
N ASP A 335 -1.93 31.66 -17.28
CA ASP A 335 -3.37 31.49 -17.06
C ASP A 335 -3.73 30.26 -16.20
N GLY A 336 -2.75 29.74 -15.45
CA GLY A 336 -2.95 28.57 -14.61
C GLY A 336 -3.88 28.84 -13.42
N LYS A 337 -4.83 27.94 -13.23
CA LYS A 337 -5.78 27.93 -12.12
C LYS A 337 -5.47 26.80 -11.14
N LYS A 338 -5.87 26.97 -9.87
CA LYS A 338 -5.80 25.88 -8.89
C LYS A 338 -6.43 24.60 -9.47
N GLY A 339 -5.71 23.48 -9.35
CA GLY A 339 -6.12 22.19 -9.90
C GLY A 339 -5.71 21.96 -11.37
N ASP A 340 -5.17 22.97 -12.06
CA ASP A 340 -4.64 22.78 -13.41
C ASP A 340 -3.39 21.89 -13.40
N ILE A 341 -3.25 21.07 -14.44
CA ILE A 341 -2.05 20.26 -14.68
C ILE A 341 -0.94 21.21 -15.13
N TYR A 342 0.15 21.29 -14.37
CA TYR A 342 1.37 21.93 -14.85
C TYR A 342 2.40 20.93 -15.37
N HIS A 343 2.32 19.68 -14.94
CA HIS A 343 3.25 18.64 -15.33
C HIS A 343 2.54 17.29 -15.43
N LEU A 344 2.60 16.59 -16.57
CA LEU A 344 2.02 15.24 -16.71
C LEU A 344 3.05 14.21 -17.19
N PHE A 345 4.20 14.67 -17.67
CA PHE A 345 4.96 13.89 -18.65
C PHE A 345 6.48 13.86 -18.49
N TYR A 346 7.11 14.73 -17.69
CA TYR A 346 8.58 14.68 -17.55
C TYR A 346 9.03 14.08 -16.24
N THR A 347 8.40 14.45 -15.14
CA THR A 347 8.74 13.95 -13.81
C THR A 347 7.58 13.18 -13.24
N ALA A 348 7.97 12.17 -12.48
CA ALA A 348 7.11 11.25 -11.77
C ALA A 348 7.25 11.47 -10.26
N PRO A 349 6.68 12.53 -9.67
CA PRO A 349 6.76 12.72 -8.23
C PRO A 349 5.85 11.73 -7.52
N LEU A 350 6.47 10.86 -6.73
CA LEU A 350 5.84 9.85 -5.89
C LEU A 350 5.89 10.33 -4.44
N ALA A 351 4.73 10.40 -3.80
CA ALA A 351 4.65 10.84 -2.40
C ALA A 351 5.42 9.88 -1.49
N VAL A 352 6.19 10.44 -0.56
CA VAL A 352 6.85 9.71 0.52
C VAL A 352 6.68 10.41 1.86
N VAL A 353 6.72 9.64 2.93
CA VAL A 353 6.78 10.14 4.31
C VAL A 353 8.22 10.55 4.64
N ASP A 354 8.40 11.66 5.36
CA ASP A 354 9.70 12.01 5.95
C ASP A 354 10.00 11.07 7.14
N PRO A 355 11.17 10.40 7.18
CA PRO A 355 11.55 9.54 8.30
C PRO A 355 11.65 10.24 9.66
N LYS A 356 11.80 11.57 9.68
CA LYS A 356 11.94 12.39 10.89
C LYS A 356 10.64 13.05 11.33
N ASP A 357 9.67 13.14 10.42
CA ASP A 357 8.35 13.70 10.68
C ASP A 357 7.34 12.95 9.83
N GLU A 358 6.63 12.01 10.45
CA GLU A 358 5.62 11.18 9.76
C GLU A 358 4.45 11.98 9.18
N LEU A 359 4.33 13.24 9.60
CA LEU A 359 3.34 14.19 9.13
C LEU A 359 3.88 15.03 7.96
N ALA A 360 5.19 15.07 7.75
CA ALA A 360 5.83 15.76 6.63
C ALA A 360 5.93 14.88 5.38
N ILE A 361 5.79 15.53 4.22
CA ILE A 361 5.70 14.87 2.92
C ILE A 361 6.89 15.29 2.07
N GLY A 362 7.57 14.30 1.52
CA GLY A 362 8.56 14.49 0.47
C GLY A 362 8.13 13.84 -0.83
N THR A 363 9.04 13.87 -1.81
CA THR A 363 8.88 13.14 -3.06
C THR A 363 10.09 12.31 -3.41
N VAL A 364 9.83 11.16 -4.02
CA VAL A 364 10.79 10.49 -4.90
C VAL A 364 10.37 10.78 -6.33
N THR A 365 11.28 11.27 -7.17
CA THR A 365 10.98 11.63 -8.55
C THR A 365 11.66 10.69 -9.53
N ILE A 366 10.91 10.16 -10.49
CA ILE A 366 11.47 9.45 -11.66
C ILE A 366 11.51 10.47 -12.84
N HIS A 367 12.71 10.81 -13.31
CA HIS A 367 12.99 11.66 -14.49
C HIS A 367 14.17 11.03 -15.24
N ASP A 368 14.96 11.76 -16.05
CA ASP A 368 16.27 11.33 -16.59
C ASP A 368 17.18 10.57 -15.60
N PHE A 369 16.99 10.76 -14.29
CA PHE A 369 17.58 9.99 -13.21
C PHE A 369 16.55 9.76 -12.09
N VAL A 370 16.81 8.76 -11.25
CA VAL A 370 15.99 8.47 -10.07
C VAL A 370 16.38 9.45 -8.97
N ASP A 371 15.55 10.44 -8.66
CA ASP A 371 15.83 11.42 -7.62
C ASP A 371 15.13 11.09 -6.30
N THR A 372 15.88 10.61 -5.31
CA THR A 372 15.32 10.27 -3.99
C THR A 372 15.65 11.29 -2.91
N TYR A 373 15.92 12.56 -3.26
CA TYR A 373 16.28 13.57 -2.27
C TYR A 373 15.19 13.89 -1.23
N GLU A 374 15.68 14.20 -0.03
CA GLU A 374 14.90 14.69 1.11
C GLU A 374 14.58 16.17 0.93
N HIS A 375 13.47 16.46 0.24
CA HIS A 375 12.93 17.81 0.18
C HIS A 375 11.45 17.79 0.52
N VAL A 376 11.05 18.68 1.42
CA VAL A 376 9.64 19.01 1.62
C VAL A 376 9.19 19.77 0.38
N LEU A 377 8.23 19.21 -0.35
CA LEU A 377 7.60 19.92 -1.45
C LEU A 377 6.29 20.55 -1.00
N TYR A 378 6.02 21.73 -1.53
CA TYR A 378 4.76 22.45 -1.33
C TYR A 378 3.71 22.14 -2.41
N HIS A 379 4.03 21.20 -3.32
CA HIS A 379 3.18 20.80 -4.43
C HIS A 379 2.36 19.56 -4.08
N MET A 380 1.17 19.45 -4.65
CA MET A 380 0.28 18.30 -4.45
C MET A 380 0.80 17.05 -5.15
N LEU A 381 0.57 15.87 -4.56
CA LEU A 381 1.17 14.61 -4.99
C LEU A 381 0.14 13.48 -5.08
N ASN A 382 0.49 12.46 -5.88
CA ASN A 382 -0.31 11.25 -6.02
C ASN A 382 0.09 10.28 -4.91
N VAL A 383 -0.91 9.60 -4.36
CA VAL A 383 -0.75 8.75 -3.18
C VAL A 383 -0.94 7.30 -3.56
N ARG A 384 0.04 6.49 -3.17
CA ARG A 384 0.03 5.03 -3.26
C ARG A 384 0.60 4.48 -1.96
N TRP A 385 -0.06 3.50 -1.37
CA TRP A 385 0.39 2.91 -0.11
C TRP A 385 1.14 1.60 -0.34
N CYS A 386 2.02 1.28 0.60
CA CYS A 386 2.74 0.01 0.65
C CYS A 386 2.71 -0.58 2.06
N ARG A 387 2.92 -1.88 2.14
CA ARG A 387 3.19 -2.62 3.38
C ARG A 387 4.44 -3.45 3.19
N LYS A 388 5.40 -3.33 4.10
CA LYS A 388 6.57 -4.23 4.12
C LYS A 388 6.15 -5.60 4.65
N LEU A 389 6.68 -6.66 4.04
CA LEU A 389 6.61 -8.01 4.59
C LEU A 389 7.35 -8.08 5.94
N THR A 390 6.82 -8.85 6.89
CA THR A 390 7.50 -9.15 8.14
C THR A 390 8.64 -10.15 7.92
N ASP A 391 9.56 -10.24 8.88
CA ASP A 391 10.67 -11.20 8.78
C ASP A 391 10.15 -12.65 8.74
N ALA A 392 9.03 -12.94 9.40
CA ALA A 392 8.36 -14.23 9.34
C ALA A 392 7.82 -14.51 7.93
N GLU A 393 7.15 -13.54 7.29
CA GLU A 393 6.66 -13.66 5.90
C GLU A 393 7.81 -13.84 4.90
N LEU A 394 8.95 -13.20 5.14
CA LEU A 394 10.14 -13.39 4.31
C LEU A 394 10.79 -14.76 4.55
N GLY A 395 10.75 -15.25 5.78
CA GLY A 395 11.39 -16.50 6.20
C GLY A 395 12.91 -16.43 6.33
N TYR A 396 13.55 -15.33 5.94
CA TYR A 396 15.01 -15.24 5.98
C TYR A 396 15.51 -13.85 6.37
N LYS A 397 16.76 -13.85 6.83
CA LYS A 397 17.60 -12.65 6.95
C LYS A 397 18.84 -12.79 6.10
N LEU A 398 19.32 -11.66 5.60
CA LEU A 398 20.56 -11.58 4.83
C LEU A 398 21.63 -10.91 5.67
N TYR A 399 22.84 -11.44 5.59
CA TYR A 399 24.00 -10.97 6.33
C TYR A 399 25.18 -10.82 5.37
N ILE A 400 25.94 -9.73 5.47
CA ILE A 400 27.12 -9.48 4.62
C ILE A 400 28.39 -9.44 5.47
N ASN A 401 29.50 -9.93 4.91
CA ASN A 401 30.80 -9.81 5.54
C ASN A 401 31.41 -8.40 5.40
N PRO A 402 32.37 -8.00 6.25
CA PRO A 402 32.91 -6.64 6.26
C PRO A 402 33.62 -6.22 4.96
N ASP A 403 34.17 -7.18 4.23
CA ASP A 403 34.86 -7.01 2.94
C ASP A 403 33.90 -7.02 1.73
N GLN A 404 32.60 -7.30 1.93
CA GLN A 404 31.56 -7.25 0.90
C GLN A 404 31.83 -8.20 -0.27
N THR A 405 32.26 -9.41 0.06
CA THR A 405 32.58 -10.49 -0.88
C THR A 405 31.69 -11.72 -0.68
N ASP A 406 30.96 -11.80 0.44
CA ASP A 406 30.05 -12.91 0.77
C ASP A 406 28.75 -12.40 1.42
N ILE A 407 27.63 -13.03 1.04
CA ILE A 407 26.31 -12.78 1.62
C ILE A 407 25.72 -14.11 2.06
N LYS A 408 25.30 -14.18 3.32
CA LYS A 408 24.65 -15.35 3.92
C LYS A 408 23.16 -15.11 4.06
N LYS A 409 22.36 -15.99 3.46
CA LYS A 409 20.94 -16.15 3.74
C LYS A 409 20.77 -17.18 4.84
N VAL A 410 20.14 -16.79 5.93
CA VAL A 410 19.81 -17.66 7.07
C VAL A 410 18.33 -17.55 7.38
N ASP A 411 17.76 -18.55 8.04
CA ASP A 411 16.39 -18.46 8.54
C ASP A 411 16.21 -17.25 9.47
N TRP A 412 15.00 -16.68 9.47
CA TRP A 412 14.71 -15.40 10.14
C TRP A 412 14.91 -15.43 11.67
N ASP A 413 14.83 -16.61 12.27
CA ASP A 413 15.02 -16.90 13.70
C ASP A 413 16.43 -17.43 14.04
N ALA A 414 17.23 -17.75 13.02
CA ALA A 414 18.60 -18.20 13.21
C ALA A 414 19.50 -17.08 13.76
N PRO A 415 20.49 -17.40 14.62
CA PRO A 415 21.43 -16.41 15.11
C PRO A 415 22.27 -15.82 13.97
N ALA A 416 22.63 -14.54 14.11
CA ALA A 416 23.49 -13.87 13.14
C ALA A 416 24.83 -14.61 12.97
N PRO A 417 25.29 -14.85 11.71
CA PRO A 417 26.60 -15.43 11.47
C PRO A 417 27.73 -14.59 12.07
N VAL A 418 28.68 -15.24 12.75
CA VAL A 418 29.82 -14.57 13.39
C VAL A 418 30.61 -13.76 12.37
N GLY A 419 30.81 -12.47 12.65
CA GLY A 419 31.57 -11.56 11.81
C GLY A 419 30.78 -10.94 10.65
N TYR A 420 29.48 -11.22 10.53
CA TYR A 420 28.62 -10.62 9.52
C TYR A 420 27.71 -9.55 10.13
N THR A 421 27.30 -8.59 9.32
CA THR A 421 26.29 -7.58 9.69
C THR A 421 25.01 -7.84 8.91
N GLU A 422 23.87 -7.72 9.58
CA GLU A 422 22.57 -7.86 8.92
C GLU A 422 22.39 -6.79 7.85
N LEU A 423 22.05 -7.22 6.64
CA LEU A 423 21.55 -6.34 5.61
C LEU A 423 20.11 -6.00 5.99
N GLN A 424 19.89 -4.77 6.45
CA GLN A 424 18.55 -4.22 6.67
C GLN A 424 18.07 -3.49 5.41
N ASN A 425 16.74 -3.35 5.26
CA ASN A 425 16.03 -2.68 4.15
C ASN A 425 16.90 -1.81 3.22
N GLY A 426 16.99 -2.17 1.94
CA GLY A 426 17.59 -1.31 0.92
C GLY A 426 18.16 -2.03 -0.28
N TYR A 427 19.01 -1.35 -1.07
CA TYR A 427 19.37 -1.77 -2.43
C TYR A 427 20.04 -3.14 -2.48
N THR A 428 20.84 -3.46 -1.46
CA THR A 428 21.53 -4.74 -1.38
C THR A 428 20.57 -5.89 -1.09
N ARG A 429 19.49 -5.65 -0.31
CA ARG A 429 18.42 -6.65 -0.09
C ARG A 429 17.45 -6.75 -1.26
N GLY A 430 17.12 -5.61 -1.89
CA GLY A 430 16.07 -5.49 -2.89
C GLY A 430 16.42 -6.23 -4.17
N PHE A 431 15.84 -7.41 -4.37
CA PHE A 431 15.98 -8.34 -5.51
C PHE A 431 17.41 -8.72 -5.92
N TYR A 432 18.46 -7.94 -5.69
CA TYR A 432 19.78 -8.21 -6.26
C TYR A 432 20.38 -9.51 -5.72
N VAL A 433 20.28 -9.71 -4.41
CA VAL A 433 20.67 -10.97 -3.78
C VAL A 433 19.68 -12.08 -4.15
N GLN A 434 18.37 -11.82 -4.15
CA GLN A 434 17.38 -12.86 -4.43
C GLN A 434 17.34 -13.32 -5.89
N TYR A 435 17.31 -12.42 -6.86
CA TYR A 435 17.32 -12.71 -8.29
C TYR A 435 18.61 -13.38 -8.73
N ILE A 436 19.76 -13.01 -8.18
CA ILE A 436 21.02 -13.70 -8.47
C ILE A 436 21.11 -15.03 -7.72
N LEU A 437 20.59 -15.16 -6.49
CA LEU A 437 20.49 -16.48 -5.85
C LEU A 437 19.53 -17.41 -6.61
N ASN A 438 18.44 -16.88 -7.17
CA ASN A 438 17.43 -17.63 -7.92
C ASN A 438 17.81 -17.82 -9.41
N ASN A 439 18.60 -16.91 -9.98
CA ASN A 439 19.12 -16.90 -11.37
C ASN A 439 20.62 -16.54 -11.35
N PRO A 440 21.49 -17.43 -10.84
CA PRO A 440 22.91 -17.13 -10.67
C PRO A 440 23.57 -16.80 -12.00
N ASN A 441 24.08 -15.57 -12.10
CA ASN A 441 24.96 -15.18 -13.18
C ASN A 441 26.41 -15.43 -12.75
N PRO A 442 27.08 -16.47 -13.28
CA PRO A 442 28.43 -16.83 -12.86
C PRO A 442 29.48 -15.77 -13.22
N THR A 443 29.12 -14.73 -13.99
CA THR A 443 30.03 -13.63 -14.34
C THR A 443 30.03 -12.48 -13.33
N LEU A 444 29.11 -12.46 -12.35
CA LEU A 444 28.98 -11.38 -11.37
C LEU A 444 29.30 -11.86 -9.95
N THR A 445 30.23 -11.18 -9.27
CA THR A 445 30.57 -11.45 -7.87
C THR A 445 29.68 -10.64 -6.91
N VAL A 446 29.67 -11.00 -5.61
CA VAL A 446 29.03 -10.18 -4.56
C VAL A 446 29.57 -8.75 -4.54
N SER A 447 30.86 -8.56 -4.79
CA SER A 447 31.46 -7.22 -4.84
C SER A 447 30.97 -6.43 -6.06
N ASP A 448 30.79 -7.08 -7.22
CA ASP A 448 30.19 -6.44 -8.40
C ASP A 448 28.74 -6.03 -8.12
N ILE A 449 27.98 -6.92 -7.48
CA ILE A 449 26.60 -6.67 -7.03
C ILE A 449 26.52 -5.43 -6.14
N VAL A 450 27.33 -5.38 -5.08
CA VAL A 450 27.36 -4.25 -4.14
C VAL A 450 27.84 -2.97 -4.85
N TYR A 451 28.78 -3.10 -5.78
CA TYR A 451 29.23 -1.98 -6.61
C TYR A 451 28.09 -1.43 -7.48
N TYR A 452 27.35 -2.27 -8.20
CA TYR A 452 26.24 -1.84 -9.06
C TYR A 452 25.06 -1.25 -8.27
N ALA A 453 24.73 -1.82 -7.11
CA ALA A 453 23.74 -1.24 -6.18
C ALA A 453 24.13 0.18 -5.75
N ARG A 454 25.44 0.47 -5.63
CA ARG A 454 25.98 1.82 -5.39
C ARG A 454 26.17 2.66 -6.66
N LYS A 455 25.73 2.19 -7.83
CA LYS A 455 25.81 2.91 -9.10
C LYS A 455 24.45 3.10 -9.75
N VAL A 456 23.36 2.75 -9.06
CA VAL A 456 22.03 3.27 -9.42
C VAL A 456 22.16 4.77 -9.63
N GLU A 457 21.70 5.27 -10.77
CA GLU A 457 21.73 6.69 -11.12
C GLU A 457 20.73 7.47 -10.28
N ASP A 458 21.03 7.52 -8.98
CA ASP A 458 20.32 8.26 -7.96
C ASP A 458 21.27 9.25 -7.28
N ARG A 459 20.78 10.45 -7.02
CA ARG A 459 21.54 11.50 -6.36
C ARG A 459 21.88 11.18 -4.89
N TYR A 460 21.09 10.36 -4.20
CA TYR A 460 21.46 9.81 -2.89
C TYR A 460 22.71 8.93 -2.99
N VAL A 461 22.73 8.03 -3.97
CA VAL A 461 23.87 7.15 -4.24
C VAL A 461 25.10 7.98 -4.62
N LYS A 462 24.95 8.97 -5.53
CA LYS A 462 26.02 9.90 -5.91
C LYS A 462 26.67 10.57 -4.70
N ASN A 463 25.88 11.01 -3.72
CA ASN A 463 26.38 11.70 -2.54
C ASN A 463 27.01 10.76 -1.50
N ASN A 464 26.64 9.48 -1.48
CA ASN A 464 27.08 8.50 -0.49
C ASN A 464 28.06 7.46 -1.05
N ARG A 465 28.41 7.51 -2.34
CA ARG A 465 29.26 6.52 -3.04
C ARG A 465 30.63 6.26 -2.41
N ASP A 466 31.18 7.24 -1.68
CA ASP A 466 32.48 7.15 -1.03
C ASP A 466 32.38 6.68 0.44
N ASN A 467 31.16 6.56 0.97
CA ASN A 467 30.91 6.11 2.34
C ASN A 467 30.78 4.58 2.40
N LYS A 468 31.88 3.89 2.71
CA LYS A 468 31.93 2.43 2.83
C LYS A 468 31.08 1.84 3.96
N ASN A 469 30.66 2.67 4.93
CA ASN A 469 29.84 2.24 6.07
C ASN A 469 28.35 2.26 5.75
N ILE A 470 27.94 2.94 4.67
CA ILE A 470 26.57 2.87 4.16
C ILE A 470 26.51 1.64 3.27
N VAL A 471 26.14 0.52 3.88
CA VAL A 471 25.63 -0.64 3.15
C VAL A 471 24.17 -0.32 2.87
N LEU A 472 23.92 0.09 1.63
CA LEU A 472 22.65 0.62 1.16
C LEU A 472 21.59 -0.46 1.00
#